data_AF-A0A950LX47-F1
#
_entry.id   AF-A0A950LX47-F1
#
_cell.length_a   1.000
_cell.length_b   1.000
_cell.length_c   1.000
_cell.angle_alpha   90.00
_cell.angle_beta   90.00
_cell.angle_gamma   90.00
#
_symmetry.space_group_name_H-M   'P 1'
#
loop_
_entity.id
_entity.type
_entity.pdbx_description
1 polymer ?
#
loop_
_entity_poly.entity_id
_entity_poly.type
_entity_poly.pdbx_seq_one_letter_code
_entity_poly.pdbx_strand_id
1 'polypeptide(L)'
;MPDETTRRRRLVSVSLDEASIGRGNPDQEHERATAIHDLIGANVFGLAGHDGGPYCLHLALHEAKLAFDVRDERGARIITHLLSLSPFRRLLKDYFLVCESY
;
A
#
# COMPACT_ATOMS: atom_id res chain seq x y z
N MET A 1 -13.52 19.66 -19.36
CA MET A 1 -14.14 18.67 -18.45
C MET A 1 -13.04 18.17 -17.53
N PRO A 2 -13.16 18.28 -16.20
CA PRO A 2 -12.15 17.73 -15.31
C PRO A 2 -12.18 16.20 -15.43
N ASP A 3 -10.99 15.65 -15.62
CA ASP A 3 -10.64 14.31 -16.06
C ASP A 3 -11.25 13.21 -15.17
N GLU A 4 -12.32 12.54 -15.65
CA GLU A 4 -12.97 11.41 -14.97
C GLU A 4 -12.00 10.25 -14.72
N THR A 5 -10.97 10.16 -15.57
CA THR A 5 -9.81 9.29 -15.47
C THR A 5 -9.05 9.47 -14.16
N THR A 6 -8.91 10.69 -13.67
CA THR A 6 -8.26 10.99 -12.37
C THR A 6 -9.07 10.44 -11.19
N ARG A 7 -10.40 10.35 -11.30
CA ARG A 7 -11.26 9.78 -10.24
C ARG A 7 -11.14 8.26 -10.13
N ARG A 8 -10.73 7.57 -11.21
CA ARG A 8 -10.53 6.12 -11.24
C ARG A 8 -9.10 5.71 -10.90
N ARG A 9 -8.13 6.60 -11.07
CA ARG A 9 -6.71 6.40 -10.70
C ARG A 9 -6.48 6.48 -9.20
N ARG A 10 -7.07 5.56 -8.44
CA ARG A 10 -6.90 5.48 -6.99
C ARG A 10 -6.86 4.04 -6.52
N LEU A 11 -6.21 3.85 -5.38
CA LEU A 11 -6.31 2.62 -4.62
C LEU A 11 -7.67 2.64 -3.91
N VAL A 12 -8.42 1.54 -3.96
CA VAL A 12 -9.68 1.38 -3.21
C VAL A 12 -9.55 0.40 -2.05
N SER A 13 -8.51 -0.44 -2.09
CA SER A 13 -8.19 -1.38 -1.04
C SER A 13 -6.69 -1.51 -0.96
N VAL A 14 -6.18 -1.54 0.26
CA VAL A 14 -4.78 -1.84 0.56
C VAL A 14 -4.80 -2.93 1.62
N SER A 15 -4.20 -4.07 1.31
CA SER A 15 -4.10 -5.21 2.22
C SER A 15 -2.64 -5.54 2.46
N LEU A 16 -2.29 -5.91 3.69
CA LEU A 16 -0.93 -6.33 4.05
C LEU A 16 -0.92 -7.84 4.27
N ASP A 17 0.13 -8.51 3.82
CA ASP A 17 0.33 -9.92 4.07
C ASP A 17 0.74 -10.14 5.53
N GLU A 18 -0.19 -10.67 6.33
CA GLU A 18 0.00 -10.85 7.78
C GLU A 18 1.09 -11.87 8.11
N ALA A 19 1.31 -12.86 7.24
CA ALA A 19 2.35 -13.87 7.40
C ALA A 19 3.75 -13.25 7.30
N SER A 20 3.88 -12.20 6.49
CA SER A 20 5.16 -11.52 6.24
C SER A 20 5.35 -10.26 7.08
N ILE A 21 4.28 -9.51 7.35
CA ILE A 21 4.32 -8.18 8.00
C ILE A 21 3.99 -8.27 9.50
N GLY A 22 3.56 -9.43 9.99
CA GLY A 22 3.25 -9.66 11.39
C GLY A 22 1.96 -8.94 11.83
N ARG A 23 1.21 -9.59 12.72
CA ARG A 23 0.08 -8.96 13.41
C ARG A 23 0.60 -8.17 14.59
N GLY A 24 0.16 -6.92 14.70
CA GLY A 24 0.42 -6.08 15.85
C GLY A 24 -0.61 -6.31 16.96
N ASN A 25 -0.42 -5.62 18.08
CA ASN A 25 -1.44 -5.48 19.13
C ASN A 25 -2.70 -4.78 18.57
N PRO A 26 -3.87 -4.89 19.23
CA PRO A 26 -5.10 -4.24 18.76
C PRO A 26 -4.97 -2.73 18.50
N ASP A 27 -4.18 -1.99 19.29
CA ASP A 27 -3.85 -0.59 19.02
C ASP A 27 -3.11 -0.40 17.69
N GLN A 28 -2.09 -1.22 17.42
CA GLN A 28 -1.33 -1.17 16.17
C GLN A 28 -2.19 -1.53 14.95
N GLU A 29 -3.18 -2.42 15.09
CA GLU A 29 -4.13 -2.71 14.02
C GLU A 29 -5.06 -1.52 13.76
N HIS A 30 -5.42 -0.78 14.81
CA HIS A 30 -6.22 0.44 14.69
C HIS A 30 -5.44 1.56 13.98
N GLU A 31 -4.18 1.77 14.37
CA GLU A 31 -3.27 2.69 13.69
C GLU A 31 -3.03 2.27 12.24
N ARG A 32 -2.83 0.97 11.99
CA ARG A 32 -2.67 0.41 10.65
C ARG A 32 -3.90 0.66 9.78
N ALA A 33 -5.09 0.39 10.29
CA ALA A 33 -6.34 0.63 9.57
C ALA A 33 -6.49 2.12 9.24
N THR A 34 -6.14 3.00 10.18
CA THR A 34 -6.16 4.45 9.97
C THR A 34 -5.18 4.88 8.88
N ALA A 35 -3.93 4.39 8.94
CA ALA A 35 -2.90 4.68 7.95
C ALA A 35 -3.29 4.15 6.55
N ILE A 36 -3.87 2.96 6.47
CA ILE A 36 -4.41 2.39 5.21
C ILE A 36 -5.52 3.28 4.66
N HIS A 37 -6.45 3.71 5.51
CA HIS A 37 -7.56 4.57 5.09
C HIS A 37 -7.08 5.92 4.57
N ASP A 38 -6.11 6.54 5.24
CA ASP A 38 -5.50 7.78 4.79
C ASP A 38 -4.78 7.58 3.45
N LEU A 39 -4.01 6.49 3.33
CA LEU A 39 -3.33 6.12 2.09
C LEU A 39 -4.32 5.96 0.92
N ILE A 40 -5.43 5.26 1.13
CA ILE A 40 -6.51 5.06 0.13
C ILE A 40 -7.21 6.38 -0.22
N GLY A 41 -7.46 7.23 0.78
CA GLY A 41 -8.16 8.49 0.62
C GLY A 41 -7.35 9.55 -0.13
N ALA A 42 -6.03 9.57 0.07
CA ALA A 42 -5.13 10.59 -0.47
C ALA A 42 -4.23 10.11 -1.62
N ASN A 43 -4.21 8.82 -1.98
CA ASN A 43 -3.39 8.34 -3.10
C ASN A 43 -3.97 8.68 -4.47
N VAL A 44 -3.06 8.98 -5.40
CA VAL A 44 -3.31 8.93 -6.84
C VAL A 44 -2.48 7.77 -7.39
N PHE A 45 -3.16 6.75 -7.91
CA PHE A 45 -2.52 5.55 -8.43
C PHE A 45 -2.97 5.28 -9.87
N GLY A 46 -2.05 5.36 -10.82
CA GLY A 46 -2.31 5.09 -12.24
C GLY A 46 -1.30 4.12 -12.81
N LEU A 47 -1.79 3.10 -13.50
CA LEU A 47 -0.95 2.19 -14.27
C LEU A 47 -0.81 2.71 -15.71
N ALA A 48 0.43 2.80 -16.20
CA ALA A 48 0.68 3.20 -17.57
C ALA A 48 0.08 2.18 -18.55
N GLY A 49 -0.85 2.61 -19.40
CA GLY A 49 -1.57 1.74 -20.32
C GLY A 49 -2.82 1.06 -19.73
N HIS A 50 -3.22 1.40 -18.50
CA HIS A 50 -4.47 0.94 -17.89
C HIS A 50 -5.26 2.16 -17.40
N ASP A 51 -6.36 2.49 -18.08
CA ASP A 51 -7.27 3.58 -17.68
C ASP A 51 -8.44 3.09 -16.78
N GLY A 52 -8.51 1.77 -16.55
CA GLY A 52 -9.50 1.14 -15.69
C GLY A 52 -8.96 0.94 -14.29
N GLY A 53 -9.04 1.95 -13.43
CA GLY A 53 -9.20 1.70 -12.01
C GLY A 53 -10.68 1.51 -11.66
N PRO A 54 -11.00 1.05 -10.44
CA PRO A 54 -10.17 1.13 -9.24
C PRO A 54 -9.21 -0.04 -9.02
N TYR A 55 -8.12 0.21 -8.28
CA TYR A 55 -7.07 -0.77 -8.01
C TYR A 55 -7.03 -1.22 -6.55
N CYS A 56 -6.70 -2.49 -6.35
CA CYS A 56 -6.45 -3.07 -5.04
C CYS A 56 -4.95 -3.33 -4.89
N LEU A 57 -4.34 -2.77 -3.86
CA LEU A 57 -2.93 -2.99 -3.55
C LEU A 57 -2.81 -4.06 -2.47
N HIS A 58 -1.93 -5.01 -2.68
CA HIS A 58 -1.55 -6.01 -1.70
C HIS A 58 -0.05 -5.91 -1.44
N LEU A 59 0.33 -5.66 -0.20
CA LEU A 59 1.70 -5.41 0.22
C LEU A 59 2.20 -6.62 1.00
N ALA A 60 3.28 -7.24 0.55
CA ALA A 60 3.92 -8.36 1.23
C ALA A 60 5.43 -8.13 1.42
N LEU A 61 6.03 -8.70 2.46
CA LEU A 61 7.46 -8.58 2.72
C LEU A 61 8.17 -9.90 2.39
N HIS A 62 9.01 -9.90 1.36
CA HIS A 62 9.76 -11.09 0.94
C HIS A 62 11.27 -10.81 0.97
N GLU A 63 12.01 -11.49 1.85
CA GLU A 63 13.49 -11.38 1.94
C GLU A 63 13.99 -9.92 2.02
N ALA A 64 13.35 -9.08 2.84
CA ALA A 64 13.60 -7.64 2.95
C ALA A 64 13.29 -6.80 1.69
N LYS A 65 12.46 -7.31 0.79
CA LYS A 65 11.86 -6.58 -0.33
C LYS A 65 10.35 -6.47 -0.11
N LEU A 66 9.80 -5.27 -0.33
CA LEU A 66 8.37 -5.03 -0.29
C LEU A 66 7.78 -5.34 -1.67
N ALA A 67 6.96 -6.38 -1.74
CA ALA A 67 6.21 -6.76 -2.91
C ALA A 67 4.88 -5.97 -2.95
N PHE A 68 4.76 -5.09 -3.94
CA PHE A 68 3.55 -4.34 -4.28
C PHE A 68 2.79 -5.12 -5.35
N ASP A 69 1.85 -5.95 -4.92
CA ASP A 69 0.93 -6.68 -5.78
C ASP A 69 -0.26 -5.78 -6.10
N VAL A 70 -0.36 -5.35 -7.36
CA VAL A 70 -1.42 -4.47 -7.83
C VAL A 70 -2.45 -5.33 -8.56
N ARG A 71 -3.68 -5.27 -8.09
CA ARG A 71 -4.82 -6.02 -8.61
C ARG A 71 -5.89 -5.08 -9.12
N ASP A 72 -6.66 -5.60 -10.06
CA ASP A 72 -7.88 -4.97 -10.54
C ASP A 72 -9.02 -5.14 -9.52
N GLU A 73 -10.12 -4.41 -9.68
CA GLU A 73 -11.34 -4.55 -8.87
C GLU A 73 -11.85 -6.00 -8.82
N ARG A 74 -11.67 -6.74 -9.92
CA ARG A 74 -12.04 -8.16 -10.03
C ARG A 74 -11.12 -9.11 -9.25
N GLY A 75 -10.09 -8.59 -8.58
CA GLY A 75 -9.08 -9.37 -7.86
C GLY A 75 -8.03 -10.01 -8.77
N ALA A 76 -8.05 -9.71 -10.08
CA ALA A 76 -7.06 -10.18 -11.02
C ALA A 76 -5.74 -9.41 -10.81
N ARG A 77 -4.64 -10.14 -10.64
CA ARG A 77 -3.30 -9.57 -10.47
C ARG A 77 -2.85 -8.94 -11.80
N ILE A 78 -2.70 -7.62 -11.82
CA ILE A 78 -2.25 -6.88 -13.01
C ILE A 78 -0.73 -6.92 -13.07
N ILE A 79 -0.07 -6.51 -11.99
CA ILE A 79 1.37 -6.43 -11.92
C ILE A 79 1.86 -6.64 -10.48
N THR A 80 3.12 -7.03 -10.32
CA THR A 80 3.77 -7.00 -9.01
C THR A 80 5.14 -6.37 -9.11
N HIS A 81 5.35 -5.36 -8.29
CA HIS A 81 6.63 -4.68 -8.17
C HIS A 81 7.31 -5.12 -6.88
N LEU A 82 8.49 -5.71 -6.99
CA LEU A 82 9.34 -5.97 -5.83
C LEU A 82 10.26 -4.77 -5.63
N LEU A 83 9.98 -3.96 -4.61
CA LEU A 83 10.85 -2.86 -4.20
C LEU A 83 11.78 -3.33 -3.10
N SER A 84 13.07 -3.08 -3.24
CA SER A 84 14.01 -3.32 -2.15
C SER A 84 13.78 -2.29 -1.05
N LEU A 85 13.60 -2.74 0.20
CA LEU A 85 13.45 -1.82 1.33
C LEU A 85 14.78 -1.25 1.81
N SER A 86 15.93 -1.73 1.35
CA SER A 86 17.25 -1.21 1.72
C SER A 86 17.37 0.33 1.71
N PRO A 87 16.94 1.06 0.66
CA PRO A 87 16.93 2.53 0.68
C PRO A 87 15.86 3.14 1.60
N PHE A 88 14.72 2.48 1.77
CA PHE A 88 13.62 2.94 2.64
C PHE A 88 13.82 2.58 4.11
N ARG A 89 14.78 1.71 4.45
CA ARG A 89 15.08 1.28 5.83
C ARG A 89 15.34 2.47 6.74
N ARG A 90 15.98 3.53 6.24
CA ARG A 90 16.23 4.74 7.04
C ARG A 90 14.92 5.45 7.39
N LEU A 91 14.06 5.69 6.39
CA LEU A 91 12.76 6.32 6.58
C LEU A 91 11.85 5.50 7.50
N LEU A 92 11.82 4.17 7.33
CA LEU A 92 11.07 3.28 8.22
C LEU A 92 11.59 3.33 9.65
N LYS A 93 12.92 3.31 9.83
CA LYS A 93 13.54 3.37 11.15
C LYS A 93 13.27 4.71 11.85
N ASP A 94 13.31 5.82 11.11
CA ASP A 94 12.93 7.15 11.61
C ASP A 94 11.44 7.17 12.01
N TYR A 95 10.55 6.56 11.22
CA TYR A 95 9.13 6.42 11.57
C TYR A 95 8.91 5.58 12.83
N PHE A 96 9.60 4.43 12.95
CA PHE A 96 9.55 3.60 14.16
C PHE A 96 10.03 4.36 15.40
N LEU A 97 11.10 5.14 15.29
CA LEU A 97 11.63 5.94 16.40
C LEU A 97 10.66 7.05 16.83
N VAL A 98 9.95 7.65 15.89
CA VAL A 98 8.90 8.65 16.16
C VAL A 98 7.69 8.01 16.84
N CYS A 99 7.28 6.80 16.42
CA CYS A 99 6.22 6.04 17.10
C CYS A 99 6.62 5.59 18.51
N GLU A 100 7.87 5.16 18.76
CA GLU A 100 8.34 4.82 20.12
C GLU A 100 8.47 6.03 21.06
N SER A 101 8.50 7.24 20.51
CA SER A 101 8.52 8.48 21.32
C SER A 101 7.12 8.98 21.71
N TYR A 102 6.06 8.26 21.36
CA TYR A 102 4.67 8.59 21.68
C TYR A 102 4.10 7.72 22.81
#